data_AF-A0A7V6G7B2-F1
#
_entry.id   AF-A0A7V6G7B2-F1
#
_cell.length_a   1.000
_cell.length_b   1.000
_cell.length_c   1.000
_cell.angle_alpha   90.00
_cell.angle_beta   90.00
_cell.angle_gamma   90.00
#
_symmetry.space_group_name_H-M   'P 1'
#
loop_
_entity.id
_entity.type
_entity.pdbx_description
1 polymer ?
#
loop_
_entity_poly.entity_id
_entity_poly.type
_entity_poly.pdbx_seq_one_letter_code
_entity_poly.pdbx_strand_id
1 'polypeptide(L)'
;HHFAKADVWLNAPVASLQELYNMDERHHLFKSAQQQRVYGFFARTKAGGANDFWESAVAHPDIVLKDVVWALHPELLSDDYQPKYLIKLK
;
A
#
# COMPACT_ATOMS: atom_id res chain seq x y z
N HIS A 1 1.32 -21.32 4.69
CA HIS A 1 0.38 -21.57 3.58
C HIS A 1 -0.75 -20.55 3.40
N HIS A 2 -1.02 -19.62 4.34
CA HIS A 2 -2.14 -18.66 4.19
C HIS A 2 -1.79 -17.34 3.47
N PHE A 3 -0.51 -16.97 3.40
CA PHE A 3 -0.09 -15.67 2.85
C PHE A 3 -0.46 -15.47 1.36
N ALA A 4 -0.29 -16.50 0.53
CA ALA A 4 -0.62 -16.43 -0.89
C ALA A 4 -2.13 -16.24 -1.19
N LYS A 5 -3.00 -16.48 -0.20
CA LYS A 5 -4.46 -16.37 -0.34
C LYS A 5 -5.05 -15.05 0.15
N ALA A 6 -4.24 -14.15 0.72
CA ALA A 6 -4.72 -12.87 1.22
C ALA A 6 -5.26 -12.00 0.08
N ASP A 7 -6.42 -11.37 0.30
CA ASP A 7 -7.07 -10.48 -0.69
C ASP A 7 -6.37 -9.13 -0.82
N VAL A 8 -5.64 -8.71 0.21
CA VAL A 8 -4.93 -7.43 0.26
C VAL A 8 -3.52 -7.65 0.79
N TRP A 9 -2.56 -6.99 0.17
CA TRP A 9 -1.20 -6.86 0.68
C TRP A 9 -0.94 -5.40 1.07
N LEU A 10 -0.80 -5.15 2.37
CA LEU A 10 -0.39 -3.85 2.92
C LEU A 10 1.12 -3.81 3.20
N ASN A 11 1.71 -2.62 3.10
CA ASN A 11 3.13 -2.39 3.37
C ASN A 11 4.08 -3.16 2.42
N ALA A 12 3.76 -3.18 1.13
CA ALA A 12 4.72 -3.64 0.13
C ALA A 12 5.99 -2.77 0.20
N PRO A 13 7.20 -3.35 0.08
CA PRO A 13 8.46 -2.63 0.24
C PRO A 13 8.91 -1.86 -1.01
N VAL A 14 8.03 -1.74 -2.02
CA VAL A 14 8.32 -1.16 -3.35
C VAL A 14 7.19 -0.24 -3.80
N ALA A 15 7.47 0.61 -4.80
CA ALA A 15 6.54 1.63 -5.28
C ALA A 15 5.70 1.18 -6.48
N SER A 16 6.05 0.07 -7.13
CA SER A 16 5.32 -0.48 -8.29
C SER A 16 5.18 -2.00 -8.26
N LEU A 17 4.16 -2.53 -8.95
CA LEU A 17 3.99 -3.99 -9.08
C LEU A 17 5.16 -4.61 -9.85
N GLN A 18 5.71 -3.89 -10.83
CA GLN A 18 6.86 -4.38 -11.59
C GLN A 18 8.09 -4.60 -10.71
N GLU A 19 8.41 -3.65 -9.83
CA GLU A 19 9.50 -3.80 -8.86
C GLU A 19 9.26 -4.99 -7.93
N LEU A 20 8.01 -5.18 -7.48
CA LEU A 20 7.63 -6.32 -6.64
C LEU A 20 7.90 -7.66 -7.33
N TYR A 21 7.56 -7.78 -8.61
CA TYR A 21 7.81 -8.99 -9.40
C TYR A 21 9.29 -9.19 -9.69
N ASN A 22 10.04 -8.12 -9.90
CA ASN A 22 11.50 -8.18 -10.08
C ASN A 22 12.23 -8.63 -8.80
N MET A 23 11.67 -8.38 -7.62
CA MET A 23 12.23 -8.90 -6.35
C MET A 23 12.10 -10.42 -6.26
N ASP A 24 10.96 -10.97 -6.68
CA ASP A 24 10.69 -12.40 -6.72
C ASP A 24 9.48 -12.70 -7.61
N GLU A 25 9.65 -13.52 -8.64
CA GLU A 25 8.58 -13.89 -9.58
C GLU A 25 7.42 -14.60 -8.87
N ARG A 26 7.63 -15.24 -7.71
CA ARG A 26 6.58 -15.91 -6.93
C ARG A 26 5.52 -14.93 -6.41
N HIS A 27 5.80 -13.63 -6.36
CA HIS A 27 4.79 -12.63 -6.02
C HIS A 27 3.61 -12.62 -7.01
N HIS A 28 3.81 -13.05 -8.26
CA HIS A 28 2.71 -13.26 -9.22
C HIS A 28 1.69 -14.32 -8.78
N LEU A 29 2.07 -15.23 -7.88
CA LEU A 29 1.19 -16.29 -7.39
C LEU A 29 0.27 -15.81 -6.28
N PHE A 30 0.46 -14.60 -5.75
CA PHE A 30 -0.33 -14.10 -4.64
C PHE A 30 -1.65 -13.52 -5.14
N LYS A 31 -2.76 -13.91 -4.51
CA LYS A 31 -4.09 -13.43 -4.87
C LYS A 31 -4.17 -11.90 -4.88
N SER A 32 -3.60 -11.24 -3.87
CA SER A 32 -3.53 -9.78 -3.78
C SER A 32 -2.80 -9.14 -4.97
N ALA A 33 -1.69 -9.73 -5.43
CA ALA A 33 -0.95 -9.24 -6.59
C ALA A 33 -1.73 -9.44 -7.91
N GLN A 34 -2.36 -10.60 -8.08
CA GLN A 34 -3.22 -10.90 -9.24
C GLN A 34 -4.43 -9.96 -9.32
N GLN A 35 -5.01 -9.61 -8.18
CA GLN A 35 -6.12 -8.66 -8.07
C GLN A 35 -5.66 -7.19 -8.04
N GLN A 36 -4.34 -6.95 -8.15
CA GLN A 36 -3.69 -5.64 -8.03
C GLN A 36 -4.02 -4.91 -6.72
N ARG A 37 -4.39 -5.64 -5.66
CA ARG A 37 -4.70 -5.11 -4.31
C ARG A 37 -3.45 -5.10 -3.43
N VAL A 38 -2.39 -4.47 -3.94
CA VAL A 38 -1.11 -4.31 -3.25
C VAL A 38 -0.88 -2.84 -2.97
N TYR A 39 -0.50 -2.53 -1.73
CA TYR A 39 -0.38 -1.17 -1.24
C TYR A 39 0.93 -0.93 -0.50
N GLY A 40 1.50 0.25 -0.65
CA GLY A 40 2.75 0.67 -0.01
C GLY A 40 2.67 2.10 0.50
N PHE A 41 3.50 2.45 1.48
CA PHE A 41 3.49 3.79 2.10
C PHE A 41 4.39 4.78 1.36
N PHE A 42 4.27 4.87 0.04
CA PHE A 42 5.14 5.68 -0.82
C PHE A 42 4.49 6.95 -1.37
N ALA A 43 3.27 7.30 -0.94
CA ALA A 43 2.50 8.43 -1.49
C ALA A 43 3.23 9.77 -1.42
N ARG A 44 4.13 9.92 -0.43
CA ARG A 44 4.84 11.17 -0.13
C ARG A 44 6.34 11.01 -0.20
N THR A 45 6.79 10.23 -1.18
CA THR A 45 8.21 10.11 -1.55
C THR A 45 8.59 11.23 -2.51
N LYS A 46 9.62 12.02 -2.16
CA LYS A 46 10.19 13.07 -3.01
C LYS A 46 11.15 12.45 -4.04
N ALA A 47 11.50 13.20 -5.09
CA ALA A 47 12.47 12.78 -6.10
C ALA A 47 13.85 12.38 -5.53
N GLY A 48 14.23 12.94 -4.36
CA GLY A 48 15.45 12.56 -3.64
C GLY A 48 15.33 11.32 -2.75
N GLY A 49 14.23 10.58 -2.79
CA GLY A 49 14.01 9.35 -2.00
C GLY A 49 13.52 9.57 -0.57
N ALA A 50 13.50 10.82 -0.07
CA ALA A 50 12.94 11.14 1.24
C ALA A 50 11.42 10.91 1.24
N ASN A 51 10.92 10.15 2.22
CA ASN A 51 9.51 9.78 2.33
C ASN A 51 8.94 10.26 3.67
N ASP A 52 7.97 11.18 3.59
CA ASP A 52 7.31 11.83 4.75
C ASP A 52 6.58 10.83 5.65
N PHE A 53 6.20 9.64 5.16
CA PHE A 53 5.63 8.59 6.01
C PHE A 53 6.57 8.25 7.18
N TRP A 54 7.87 8.09 6.91
CA TRP A 54 8.84 7.74 7.94
C TRP A 54 9.11 8.88 8.93
N GLU A 55 8.78 10.11 8.55
CA GLU A 55 9.03 11.30 9.35
C GLU A 55 7.82 11.69 10.20
N SER A 56 6.60 11.63 9.66
CA SER A 56 5.41 12.20 10.29
C SER A 56 4.30 11.20 10.66
N ALA A 57 4.31 9.97 10.14
CA ALA A 57 3.20 9.03 10.36
C ALA A 57 3.02 8.64 11.83
N VAL A 58 4.10 8.58 12.61
CA VAL A 58 4.06 8.28 14.05
C VAL A 58 3.26 9.33 14.85
N ALA A 59 3.25 10.59 14.39
CA ALA A 59 2.48 11.67 14.98
C ALA A 59 1.02 11.70 14.50
N HIS A 60 0.68 10.93 13.46
CA HIS A 60 -0.63 10.93 12.81
C HIS A 60 -1.21 9.51 12.64
N PRO A 61 -1.35 8.73 13.73
CA PRO A 61 -1.88 7.37 13.66
C PRO A 61 -3.34 7.33 13.18
N ASP A 62 -4.10 8.39 13.40
CA ASP A 62 -5.47 8.55 12.90
C ASP A 62 -5.53 8.61 11.36
N ILE A 63 -4.57 9.29 10.73
CA ILE A 63 -4.47 9.35 9.27
C ILE A 63 -4.01 8.00 8.71
N VAL A 64 -3.01 7.38 9.34
CA VAL A 64 -2.53 6.04 8.93
C VAL A 64 -3.67 5.02 9.00
N LEU A 65 -4.50 5.07 10.06
CA LEU A 65 -5.65 4.20 10.19
C LEU A 65 -6.68 4.44 9.08
N LYS A 66 -6.99 5.70 8.75
CA LYS A 66 -7.92 6.02 7.65
C LYS A 66 -7.40 5.52 6.30
N ASP A 67 -6.11 5.64 6.02
CA ASP A 67 -5.49 5.09 4.81
C ASP A 67 -5.60 3.57 4.73
N VAL A 68 -5.42 2.88 5.87
CA VAL A 68 -5.61 1.42 5.95
C VAL A 68 -7.07 1.05 5.75
N VAL A 69 -8.01 1.78 6.34
CA VAL A 69 -9.45 1.59 6.10
C VAL A 69 -9.76 1.78 4.62
N TRP A 70 -9.20 2.78 3.96
CA TRP A 70 -9.38 3.00 2.52
C TRP A 70 -8.93 1.81 1.66
N ALA A 71 -7.82 1.14 2.03
CA ALA A 71 -7.35 -0.03 1.29
C ALA A 71 -8.17 -1.30 1.57
N LEU A 72 -8.67 -1.46 2.79
CA LEU A 72 -9.39 -2.67 3.22
C LEU A 72 -10.90 -2.60 2.97
N HIS A 73 -11.50 -1.46 3.29
CA HIS A 73 -12.94 -1.20 3.34
C HIS A 73 -13.25 0.23 2.86
N PRO A 74 -12.98 0.56 1.58
CA PRO A 74 -13.24 1.91 1.05
C PRO A 74 -14.71 2.32 1.19
N GLU A 75 -15.65 1.37 1.26
CA GLU A 75 -17.08 1.60 1.47
C GLU A 75 -17.44 2.28 2.80
N LEU A 76 -16.52 2.30 3.77
CA LEU A 76 -16.71 2.95 5.08
C LEU A 76 -16.27 4.41 5.09
N LEU A 77 -15.68 4.91 4.01
CA LEU A 77 -15.18 6.28 3.89
C LEU A 77 -15.99 7.07 2.87
N SER A 78 -15.91 8.39 2.97
CA SER A 78 -16.48 9.29 1.96
C SER A 78 -15.83 9.06 0.60
N ASP A 79 -16.61 9.19 -0.48
CA ASP A 79 -16.16 8.99 -1.86
C ASP A 79 -15.01 9.93 -2.27
N ASP A 80 -14.82 11.04 -1.57
CA ASP A 80 -13.77 12.04 -1.79
C ASP A 80 -12.50 11.78 -0.97
N TYR A 81 -12.47 10.75 -0.11
CA TYR A 81 -11.29 10.45 0.69
C TYR A 81 -10.09 10.07 -0.19
N GLN A 82 -8.99 10.82 -0.01
CA GLN A 82 -7.71 10.53 -0.65
C GLN A 82 -6.69 10.11 0.41
N PRO A 83 -6.07 8.92 0.28
CA PRO A 83 -5.09 8.46 1.25
C PRO A 83 -3.85 9.37 1.26
N LYS A 84 -3.31 9.66 2.45
CA LYS A 84 -2.20 10.60 2.61
C LYS A 84 -0.84 9.95 2.39
N TYR A 85 -0.63 8.76 2.96
CA TYR A 85 0.63 8.04 3.00
C TYR A 85 0.60 6.78 2.13
N LEU A 86 -0.57 6.15 2.00
CA LEU A 86 -0.73 4.88 1.30
C LEU A 86 -1.01 5.08 -0.20
N ILE A 87 -0.38 4.26 -1.05
CA ILE A 87 -0.69 4.14 -2.48
C ILE A 87 -1.05 2.70 -2.82
N LYS A 88 -1.89 2.53 -3.84
CA LYS A 88 -2.06 1.27 -4.54
C LYS A 88 -0.97 1.16 -5.61
N LEU A 89 -0.19 0.09 -5.58
CA LEU A 89 0.84 -0.17 -6.59
C LEU A 89 0.17 -0.37 -7.95
N LYS A 90 0.82 0.16 -8.99
CA LYS A 90 0.42 0.01 -10.40
C LYS A 90 1.42 -0.86 -11.13
#